data_AF-A0A831YGH8-F1
#
_entry.id   AF-A0A831YGH8-F1
#
_cell.length_a   1.000
_cell.length_b   1.000
_cell.length_c   1.000
_cell.angle_alpha   90.00
_cell.angle_beta   90.00
_cell.angle_gamma   90.00
#
_symmetry.space_group_name_H-M   'P 1'
#
loop_
_entity.id
_entity.type
_entity.pdbx_description
1 polymer ?
#
loop_
_entity_poly.entity_id
_entity_poly.type
_entity_poly.pdbx_seq_one_letter_code
_entity_poly.pdbx_strand_id
1 'polypeptide(L)' 'MELHAKRLLTQIGTLAAAVLYREWAESTQEEWADAMSKIYVNLELLKRDVESALVKKASYGLLWMSD' A
#
# COMPACT_ATOMS: atom_id res chain seq x y z
N MET A 1 3.84 -0.70 -28.00
CA MET A 1 3.61 0.58 -27.27
C MET A 1 2.54 0.41 -26.20
N GLU A 2 1.38 -0.18 -26.50
CA GLU A 2 0.29 -0.41 -25.52
C GLU A 2 0.70 -1.19 -24.26
N LEU A 3 1.50 -2.25 -24.40
CA LEU A 3 1.94 -3.05 -23.25
C LEU A 3 2.74 -2.23 -22.23
N HIS A 4 3.65 -1.38 -22.72
CA HIS A 4 4.47 -0.52 -21.86
C HIS A 4 3.64 0.60 -21.23
N ALA A 5 2.68 1.17 -21.98
CA ALA A 5 1.75 2.17 -21.45
C ALA A 5 0.87 1.60 -20.33
N LYS A 6 0.32 0.39 -20.50
CA LYS A 6 -0.43 -0.30 -19.45
C LYS A 6 0.42 -0.56 -18.21
N ARG A 7 1.65 -1.07 -18.39
CA ARG A 7 2.56 -1.33 -17.27
C ARG A 7 2.91 -0.06 -16.49
N LEU A 8 3.17 1.03 -17.20
CA LEU A 8 3.43 2.33 -16.58
C LEU A 8 2.21 2.84 -15.81
N LEU A 9 1.02 2.73 -16.39
CA LEU A 9 -0.23 3.13 -15.74
C LEU A 9 -0.46 2.35 -14.44
N THR A 10 -0.20 1.04 -14.45
CA THR A 10 -0.28 0.20 -13.25
C THR A 10 0.71 0.67 -12.18
N GLN A 11 1.96 0.96 -12.54
CA GLN A 11 2.97 1.46 -11.58
C GLN A 11 2.57 2.81 -10.98
N ILE A 12 2.02 3.72 -11.79
CA ILE A 12 1.50 5.01 -11.32
C ILE A 12 0.33 4.79 -10.36
N GLY A 13 -0.61 3.91 -10.71
CA GLY A 13 -1.76 3.58 -9.84
C GLY A 13 -1.33 3.00 -8.49
N THR A 14 -0.34 2.09 -8.50
CA THR A 14 0.25 1.55 -7.26
C THR A 14 0.88 2.64 -6.40
N LEU A 15 1.65 3.55 -7.00
CA LEU A 15 2.28 4.65 -6.28
C LEU A 15 1.24 5.63 -5.72
N ALA A 16 0.22 5.98 -6.50
CA ALA A 16 -0.86 6.86 -6.07
C ALA A 16 -1.62 6.27 -4.88
N ALA A 17 -1.95 4.98 -4.93
CA ALA A 17 -2.59 4.29 -3.80
C ALA A 17 -1.71 4.32 -2.54
N ALA A 18 -0.41 4.06 -2.68
CA ALA A 18 0.53 4.12 -1.55
C ALA A 18 0.60 5.53 -0.94
N VAL A 19 0.62 6.58 -1.76
CA VAL A 19 0.60 7.97 -1.29
C VAL A 19 -0.70 8.26 -0.53
N LEU A 20 -1.86 7.90 -1.07
CA LEU A 20 -3.15 8.14 -0.41
C LEU A 20 -3.25 7.45 0.95
N TYR A 21 -2.81 6.18 1.05
CA TYR A 21 -2.77 5.47 2.33
C TYR A 21 -1.86 6.17 3.34
N ARG A 22 -0.71 6.66 2.89
CA ARG A 22 0.24 7.36 3.75
C ARG A 22 -0.29 8.72 4.20
N GLU A 23 -0.84 9.52 3.30
CA GLU A 23 -1.44 10.82 3.64
C GLU A 23 -2.59 10.66 4.65
N TRP A 24 -3.43 9.65 4.44
CA TRP A 24 -4.49 9.34 5.39
C TRP A 24 -3.92 8.92 6.76
N ALA A 25 -2.91 8.05 6.78
CA ALA A 25 -2.22 7.65 8.00
C ALA A 25 -1.59 8.84 8.74
N GLU A 26 -0.98 9.78 8.03
CA GLU A 26 -0.41 11.00 8.62
C GLU A 26 -1.51 11.90 9.20
N SER A 27 -2.68 11.98 8.55
CA SER A 27 -3.82 12.80 9.02
C SER A 27 -4.56 12.20 10.22
N THR A 28 -4.53 10.88 10.39
CA THR A 28 -5.30 10.14 11.40
C THR A 28 -4.44 9.48 12.47
N GLN A 29 -3.11 9.48 12.29
CA GLN A 29 -2.13 8.75 13.10
C GLN A 29 -2.34 7.22 13.10
N GLU A 30 -2.94 6.70 12.03
CA GLU A 30 -3.28 5.28 11.90
C GLU A 30 -2.10 4.47 11.32
N GLU A 31 -1.41 3.73 12.18
CA GLU A 31 -0.22 2.94 11.79
C GLU A 31 -0.51 1.85 10.75
N TRP A 32 -1.74 1.34 10.69
CA TRP A 32 -2.11 0.25 9.77
C TRP A 32 -2.12 0.73 8.32
N ALA A 33 -2.52 1.98 8.06
CA ALA A 33 -2.55 2.52 6.70
C ALA A 33 -1.16 2.89 6.19
N ASP A 34 -0.28 3.38 7.08
CA ASP A 34 1.15 3.53 6.74
C ASP A 34 1.76 2.15 6.40
N ALA A 35 1.43 1.11 7.18
CA ALA A 35 1.86 -0.26 6.87
C ALA A 35 1.33 -0.74 5.51
N MET A 36 0.06 -0.47 5.17
CA MET A 36 -0.53 -0.80 3.86
C MET A 36 0.20 -0.10 2.71
N SER A 37 0.58 1.17 2.85
CA SER A 37 1.34 1.89 1.83
C SER A 37 2.67 1.19 1.50
N LYS A 38 3.38 0.71 2.54
CA LYS A 38 4.66 0.00 2.42
C LYS A 38 4.49 -1.37 1.79
N ILE A 39 3.39 -2.06 2.07
CA ILE A 39 3.05 -3.36 1.45
C ILE A 39 2.82 -3.18 -0.05
N TYR A 40 2.03 -2.18 -0.46
CA TYR A 40 1.78 -1.89 -1.87
C TYR A 40 3.07 -1.63 -2.65
N VAL A 41 3.99 -0.83 -2.11
CA VAL A 41 5.26 -0.56 -2.78
C VAL A 41 6.12 -1.82 -2.89
N ASN A 42 6.24 -2.62 -1.82
CA ASN A 42 7.09 -3.81 -1.83
C ASN A 42 6.56 -4.90 -2.77
N LEU A 43 5.28 -5.25 -2.69
CA LEU A 43 4.70 -6.33 -3.51
C LEU A 43 4.45 -5.89 -4.95
N GLU A 44 3.85 -4.72 -5.16
CA GLU A 44 3.35 -4.36 -6.48
C GLU A 44 4.38 -3.64 -7.34
N LEU A 45 5.28 -2.85 -6.72
CA LEU A 45 6.29 -2.11 -7.46
C LEU A 45 7.65 -2.83 -7.45
N LEU A 46 8.17 -3.13 -6.25
CA LEU A 46 9.52 -3.66 -6.07
C LEU A 46 9.60 -5.17 -6.26
N LYS A 47 8.46 -5.87 -6.21
CA LYS A 47 8.35 -7.34 -6.30
C LYS A 47 9.26 -8.02 -5.25
N ARG A 48 9.22 -7.49 -4.02
CA ARG A 48 9.96 -7.97 -2.85
C ARG A 48 9.03 -8.56 -1.82
N ASP A 49 9.57 -9.47 -1.01
CA ASP A 49 8.87 -10.00 0.14
C ASP A 49 8.57 -8.92 1.17
N VAL A 50 7.48 -9.11 1.89
CA VAL A 50 7.02 -8.21 2.96
C VAL A 50 7.32 -8.84 4.31
N GLU A 51 7.87 -8.03 5.21
CA GLU A 51 8.11 -8.45 6.58
C GLU A 51 6.81 -8.77 7.31
N SER A 52 6.79 -9.86 8.09
CA SER A 52 5.61 -10.27 8.87
C SER A 52 5.10 -9.18 9.82
N ALA A 53 5.99 -8.31 10.33
CA ALA A 53 5.61 -7.18 11.18
C ALA A 53 4.72 -6.17 10.45
N LEU A 54 5.01 -5.86 9.19
CA LEU A 54 4.18 -4.98 8.36
C LEU A 54 2.81 -5.59 8.11
N VAL A 55 2.75 -6.88 7.80
CA VAL A 55 1.49 -7.60 7.58
C VAL A 55 0.61 -7.57 8.83
N LYS A 56 1.19 -7.84 10.01
CA LYS A 56 0.45 -7.76 11.28
C LYS A 56 -0.11 -6.37 11.53
N LYS A 57 0.70 -5.32 11.33
CA LYS A 57 0.24 -3.93 11.49
C LYS A 57 -0.88 -3.58 10.52
N ALA A 58 -0.74 -3.94 9.25
CA ALA A 58 -1.76 -3.70 8.23
C ALA A 58 -3.09 -4.43 8.54
N SER A 59 -3.02 -5.65 9.10
CA SER A 59 -4.22 -6.43 9.41
C SER A 59 -5.15 -5.78 10.45
N TYR A 60 -4.66 -4.85 11.28
CA TYR A 60 -5.52 -4.08 12.19
C TYR A 60 -6.54 -3.22 11.44
N GLY A 61 -6.23 -2.75 10.24
CA GLY A 61 -7.20 -2.03 9.39
C GLY A 61 -8.36 -2.92 8.94
N LEU A 62 -8.12 -4.21 8.73
CA LEU A 62 -9.17 -5.16 8.37
C LEU A 62 -10.14 -5.42 9.53
N LEU A 63 -9.63 -5.42 10.77
CA LEU A 63 -10.45 -5.50 11.98
C LEU A 63 -11.30 -4.24 12.15
N TRP A 64 -10.71 -3.06 11.94
CA TRP A 64 -11.45 -1.79 12.02
C TRP A 64 -12.58 -1.67 10.98
N MET A 65 -12.39 -2.22 9.78
CA MET A 65 -13.41 -2.23 8.72
C MET A 65 -14.51 -3.28 8.91
N SER A 66 -14.36 -4.17 9.89
CA SER A 66 -15.32 -5.27 10.15
C SER A 66 -16.41 -4.93 11.17
N ASP A 67 -16.29 -3.77 11.83
CA ASP A 67 -17.30 -3.17 12.71
C ASP A 67 -18.10 -2.07 11.97
#